data_AF-A0A6L9XZ68-F1
#
_entry.id   AF-A0A6L9XZ68-F1
#
_cell.length_a   1.000
_cell.length_b   1.000
_cell.length_c   1.000
_cell.angle_alpha   90.00
_cell.angle_beta   90.00
_cell.angle_gamma   90.00
#
_symmetry.space_group_name_H-M   'P 1'
#
loop_
_entity.id
_entity.type
_entity.pdbx_description
1 polymer ?
#
loop_
_entity_poly.entity_id
_entity_poly.type
_entity_poly.pdbx_seq_one_letter_code
_entity_poly.pdbx_strand_id
1 'polypeptide(L)'
;MAANIPDPVTMTGPEWAEFAHSFDGYRWLSGRTGADATPDALFHQTVIPVRSAWERDRLDTVTADEIRATLFYNARADRHAGGTMFSKDADTEDDVFQRALVAELRGRESGPG
;
A
#
# COMPACT_ATOMS: atom_id res chain seq x y z
N MET A 1 -10.13 7.82 12.98
CA MET A 1 -10.76 8.44 11.80
C MET A 1 -10.54 7.45 10.67
N ALA A 2 -11.59 6.83 10.14
CA ALA A 2 -11.44 5.89 9.02
C ALA A 2 -11.02 6.72 7.80
N ALA A 3 -9.83 6.45 7.25
CA ALA A 3 -9.41 7.08 6.01
C ALA A 3 -10.35 6.61 4.90
N ASN A 4 -10.94 7.54 4.16
CA ASN A 4 -11.81 7.19 3.03
C ASN A 4 -10.95 6.45 1.98
N ILE A 5 -11.18 5.15 1.77
CA ILE A 5 -10.42 4.38 0.79
C ILE A 5 -10.83 4.85 -0.62
N PRO A 6 -9.89 5.36 -1.43
CA PRO A 6 -10.22 5.85 -2.76
C PRO A 6 -10.73 4.71 -3.67
N ASP A 7 -11.42 5.05 -4.75
CA ASP A 7 -11.86 4.05 -5.72
C ASP A 7 -10.66 3.55 -6.53
N PRO A 8 -10.31 2.25 -6.50
CA PRO A 8 -9.11 1.74 -7.16
C PRO A 8 -9.15 1.87 -8.69
N VAL A 9 -10.33 2.06 -9.30
CA VAL A 9 -10.48 2.24 -10.76
C VAL A 9 -10.30 3.70 -11.14
N THR A 10 -10.89 4.62 -10.36
CA THR A 10 -10.89 6.05 -10.71
C THR A 10 -9.90 6.90 -9.93
N MET A 11 -9.18 6.36 -8.95
CA MET A 11 -8.26 7.13 -8.12
C MET A 11 -7.16 7.79 -8.94
N THR A 12 -6.87 9.03 -8.58
CA THR A 12 -5.75 9.80 -9.09
C THR A 12 -4.50 9.59 -8.23
N GLY A 13 -3.32 9.85 -8.79
CA GLY A 13 -2.06 9.79 -8.04
C GLY A 13 -2.07 10.61 -6.74
N PRO A 14 -2.61 11.86 -6.72
CA PRO A 14 -2.75 12.64 -5.48
C PRO A 14 -3.66 11.99 -4.44
N GLU A 15 -4.83 11.46 -4.83
CA GLU A 15 -5.76 10.78 -3.91
C GLU A 15 -5.14 9.51 -3.33
N TRP A 16 -4.46 8.73 -4.17
CA TRP A 16 -3.72 7.55 -3.74
C TRP A 16 -2.60 7.94 -2.75
N ALA A 17 -1.80 8.96 -3.06
CA ALA A 17 -0.69 9.38 -2.21
C ALA A 17 -1.18 9.92 -0.85
N GLU A 18 -2.27 10.69 -0.84
CA GLU A 18 -2.91 11.16 0.40
C GLU A 18 -3.39 9.98 1.24
N PHE A 19 -4.07 9.01 0.62
CA PHE A 19 -4.52 7.80 1.29
C PHE A 19 -3.34 6.97 1.84
N ALA A 20 -2.32 6.71 1.04
CA ALA A 20 -1.13 5.96 1.46
C ALA A 20 -0.39 6.63 2.64
N HIS A 21 -0.33 7.97 2.65
CA HIS A 21 0.26 8.74 3.75
C HIS A 21 -0.63 8.91 4.98
N SER A 22 -1.91 8.51 4.91
CA SER A 22 -2.79 8.49 6.09
C SER A 22 -2.36 7.43 7.13
N PHE A 23 -1.50 6.49 6.74
CA PHE A 23 -0.95 5.44 7.58
C PHE A 23 0.57 5.60 7.73
N ASP A 24 1.09 5.56 8.95
CA ASP A 24 2.54 5.60 9.20
C ASP A 24 3.10 4.17 9.32
N GLY A 25 3.60 3.65 8.18
CA GLY A 25 4.16 2.31 8.09
C GLY A 25 5.39 2.09 8.98
N TYR A 26 6.19 3.13 9.25
CA TYR A 26 7.35 3.01 10.12
C TYR A 26 6.94 2.93 11.58
N ARG A 27 6.04 3.80 12.01
CA ARG A 27 5.52 3.74 13.38
C ARG A 27 4.84 2.40 13.66
N TRP A 28 4.07 1.89 12.71
CA TRP A 28 3.44 0.58 12.81
C TRP A 28 4.50 -0.55 12.94
N LEU A 29 5.50 -0.58 12.06
CA LEU A 29 6.54 -1.60 12.09
C LEU A 29 7.36 -1.57 13.39
N SER A 30 7.68 -0.38 13.88
CA SER A 30 8.39 -0.21 15.15
C SER A 30 7.56 -0.74 16.32
N GLY A 31 6.26 -0.43 16.35
CA GLY A 31 5.34 -0.98 17.36
C GLY A 31 5.19 -2.50 17.29
N ARG A 32 5.28 -3.09 16.09
CA ARG A 32 5.20 -4.55 15.89
C ARG A 32 6.48 -5.28 16.31
N THR A 33 7.66 -4.70 16.06
CA THR A 33 8.95 -5.40 16.21
C THR A 33 9.74 -4.98 17.45
N GLY A 34 9.43 -3.82 18.04
CA GLY A 34 10.19 -3.25 19.15
C GLY A 34 11.56 -2.67 18.74
N ALA A 35 11.84 -2.60 17.44
CA ALA A 35 13.11 -2.10 16.88
C ALA A 35 12.90 -0.83 16.04
N ASP A 36 14.01 -0.24 15.59
CA ASP A 36 14.00 0.88 14.66
C ASP A 36 13.36 0.46 13.33
N ALA A 37 12.32 1.17 12.91
CA ALA A 37 11.66 0.94 11.64
C ALA A 37 12.41 1.67 10.52
N THR A 38 13.25 0.94 9.80
CA THR A 38 13.99 1.43 8.64
C THR A 38 13.22 1.17 7.34
N PRO A 39 13.53 1.90 6.25
CA PRO A 39 13.00 1.58 4.92
C PRO A 39 13.29 0.13 4.51
N ASP A 40 14.50 -0.36 4.81
CA ASP A 40 14.94 -1.71 4.50
C ASP A 40 14.15 -2.78 5.27
N ALA A 41 13.93 -2.57 6.57
CA ALA A 41 13.11 -3.45 7.38
C ALA A 41 11.66 -3.50 6.89
N LEU A 42 11.08 -2.35 6.52
CA LEU A 42 9.72 -2.29 5.97
C LEU A 42 9.62 -3.01 4.62
N PHE A 43 10.63 -2.83 3.76
CA PHE A 43 10.71 -3.51 2.47
C PHE A 43 10.77 -5.03 2.63
N HIS A 44 11.72 -5.53 3.41
CA HIS A 44 11.94 -6.97 3.55
C HIS A 44 10.84 -7.69 4.35
N GLN A 45 10.31 -7.06 5.38
CA GLN A 45 9.35 -7.72 6.28
C GLN A 45 7.89 -7.54 5.84
N THR A 46 7.61 -6.57 4.98
CA THR A 46 6.23 -6.22 4.59
C THR A 46 6.04 -6.20 3.08
N VAL A 47 6.80 -5.37 2.37
CA VAL A 47 6.59 -5.16 0.93
C VAL A 47 6.83 -6.44 0.13
N ILE A 48 7.94 -7.15 0.37
CA ILE A 48 8.23 -8.42 -0.32
C ILE A 48 7.13 -9.46 -0.06
N PRO A 49 6.74 -9.78 1.19
CA PRO A 49 5.63 -10.69 1.45
C PRO A 49 4.31 -10.28 0.78
N VAL A 50 3.94 -8.99 0.81
CA VAL A 50 2.70 -8.49 0.19
C VAL A 50 2.76 -8.60 -1.33
N ARG A 51 3.89 -8.27 -1.95
CA ARG A 51 4.10 -8.44 -3.40
C ARG A 51 4.00 -9.91 -3.80
N SER A 52 4.67 -10.80 -3.07
CA SER A 52 4.58 -12.24 -3.30
C SER A 52 3.18 -12.81 -3.09
N ALA A 53 2.39 -12.24 -2.16
CA ALA A 53 1.00 -12.61 -1.97
C ALA A 53 0.12 -12.16 -3.15
N TRP A 54 0.33 -10.95 -3.67
CA TRP A 54 -0.36 -10.45 -4.86
C TRP A 54 -0.05 -11.29 -6.10
N GLU A 55 1.22 -11.58 -6.36
CA GLU A 55 1.67 -12.40 -7.51
C GLU A 55 1.06 -13.81 -7.50
N ARG A 56 0.69 -14.31 -6.32
CA ARG A 56 0.07 -15.63 -6.12
C ARG A 56 -1.45 -15.60 -6.05
N ASP A 57 -2.08 -14.42 -6.17
CA ASP A 57 -3.52 -14.22 -5.95
C ASP A 57 -3.97 -14.67 -4.54
N ARG A 58 -3.17 -14.29 -3.53
CA ARG A 58 -3.31 -14.71 -2.12
C ARG A 58 -3.28 -13.52 -1.16
N LEU A 59 -3.79 -12.36 -1.57
CA LEU A 59 -3.82 -11.18 -0.70
C LEU A 59 -4.65 -11.40 0.58
N ASP A 60 -5.57 -12.38 0.59
CA ASP A 60 -6.26 -12.87 1.79
C ASP A 60 -5.30 -13.31 2.92
N THR A 61 -4.06 -13.66 2.59
CA THR A 61 -3.06 -14.13 3.58
C THR A 61 -2.28 -13.03 4.28
N VAL A 62 -2.39 -11.77 3.83
CA VAL A 62 -1.75 -10.62 4.46
C VAL A 62 -2.78 -9.73 5.17
N THR A 63 -2.36 -9.07 6.24
CA THR A 63 -3.22 -8.19 7.04
C THR A 63 -3.49 -6.85 6.34
N ALA A 64 -4.58 -6.17 6.73
CA ALA A 64 -4.89 -4.85 6.17
C ALA A 64 -3.79 -3.82 6.48
N ASP A 65 -3.16 -3.93 7.64
CA ASP A 65 -2.06 -3.03 8.03
C ASP A 65 -0.78 -3.31 7.23
N GLU A 66 -0.48 -4.56 6.89
CA GLU A 66 0.64 -4.90 5.98
C GLU A 66 0.41 -4.31 4.58
N ILE A 67 -0.83 -4.31 4.09
CA ILE A 67 -1.18 -3.65 2.83
C ILE A 67 -1.01 -2.12 2.94
N ARG A 68 -1.55 -1.48 4.00
CA ARG A 68 -1.39 -0.03 4.22
C ARG A 68 0.07 0.38 4.36
N ALA A 69 0.87 -0.42 5.06
CA ALA A 69 2.30 -0.22 5.23
C ALA A 69 3.07 -0.33 3.90
N THR A 70 2.64 -1.25 3.02
CA THR A 70 3.20 -1.38 1.66
C THR A 70 2.86 -0.17 0.79
N LEU A 71 1.61 0.29 0.82
CA LEU A 71 1.19 1.52 0.12
C LEU A 71 1.98 2.74 0.61
N PHE A 72 2.15 2.89 1.92
CA PHE A 72 2.97 3.94 2.51
C PHE A 72 4.43 3.91 2.01
N TYR A 73 5.03 2.72 1.96
CA TYR A 73 6.40 2.55 1.46
C TYR A 73 6.51 3.04 0.01
N ASN A 74 5.59 2.60 -0.86
CA ASN A 74 5.59 2.96 -2.27
C ASN A 74 5.40 4.47 -2.48
N ALA A 75 4.45 5.09 -1.77
CA ALA A 75 4.24 6.54 -1.82
C ALA A 75 5.48 7.34 -1.41
N ARG A 76 6.22 6.83 -0.42
CA ARG A 76 7.47 7.45 0.01
C ARG A 76 8.60 7.26 -1.00
N ALA A 77 8.73 6.07 -1.59
CA ALA A 77 9.74 5.77 -2.60
C ALA A 77 9.54 6.65 -3.86
N ASP A 78 8.30 6.78 -4.33
CA ASP A 78 7.94 7.65 -5.48
C ASP A 78 8.33 9.11 -5.27
N ARG A 79 8.14 9.62 -4.05
CA ARG A 79 8.56 10.98 -3.68
C ARG A 79 10.07 11.17 -3.75
N HIS A 80 10.85 10.14 -3.43
CA HIS A 80 12.32 10.19 -3.53
C HIS A 80 12.83 10.04 -4.97
N ALA A 81 12.08 9.37 -5.84
CA ALA A 81 12.41 9.22 -7.26
C ALA A 81 12.10 10.48 -8.11
N GLY A 82 11.48 11.51 -7.55
CA GLY A 82 11.22 12.80 -8.21
C GLY A 82 9.84 12.94 -8.88
N GLY A 83 8.94 11.95 -8.77
CA GLY A 83 7.58 11.94 -9.33
C GLY A 83 7.56 11.91 -10.88
N THR A 84 6.79 11.08 -11.58
CA THR A 84 5.41 10.63 -11.38
C THR A 84 5.26 9.23 -12.00
N MET A 85 5.25 8.15 -11.21
CA MET A 85 4.93 6.81 -11.75
C MET A 85 3.44 6.49 -11.72
N PHE A 86 2.66 7.20 -10.90
CA PHE A 86 1.19 7.10 -10.87
C PHE A 86 0.58 7.94 -11.99
N SER A 87 0.69 7.47 -13.24
CA SER A 87 -0.05 8.06 -14.36
C SER A 87 -1.35 7.29 -14.55
N LYS A 88 -2.46 8.02 -14.70
CA LYS A 88 -3.77 7.46 -15.07
C LYS A 88 -3.71 6.60 -16.36
N ASP A 89 -2.69 6.81 -17.18
CA ASP A 89 -2.46 6.15 -18.46
C ASP A 89 -1.27 5.16 -18.45
N ALA A 90 -0.63 4.94 -17.30
CA ALA A 90 0.50 4.01 -17.19
C ALA A 90 0.05 2.69 -16.56
N ASP A 91 -0.25 1.72 -17.43
CA ASP A 91 -0.43 0.30 -17.05
C ASP A 91 0.92 -0.34 -16.67
N THR A 92 1.66 0.25 -15.73
CA THR A 92 2.84 -0.40 -15.17
C THR A 92 2.39 -1.47 -14.19
N GLU A 93 3.20 -2.52 -14.05
CA GLU A 93 2.96 -3.57 -13.07
C GLU A 93 2.80 -3.00 -11.65
N ASP A 94 3.49 -1.91 -11.35
CA ASP A 94 3.38 -1.22 -10.06
C ASP A 94 2.06 -0.45 -9.89
N ASP A 95 1.48 0.14 -10.94
CA ASP A 95 0.15 0.75 -10.87
C ASP A 95 -0.92 -0.34 -10.65
N VAL A 96 -0.84 -1.45 -11.40
CA VAL A 96 -1.75 -2.61 -11.23
C VAL A 96 -1.64 -3.18 -9.82
N PHE A 97 -0.42 -3.34 -9.30
CA PHE A 97 -0.18 -3.80 -7.93
C PHE A 97 -0.82 -2.85 -6.91
N GLN A 98 -0.58 -1.55 -7.03
CA GLN A 98 -1.10 -0.56 -6.09
C GLN A 98 -2.63 -0.46 -6.13
N ARG A 99 -3.26 -0.54 -7.31
CA ARG A 99 -4.72 -0.62 -7.46
C ARG A 99 -5.30 -1.88 -6.83
N ALA A 100 -4.64 -3.03 -7.00
CA ALA A 100 -5.07 -4.29 -6.39
C ALA A 100 -5.06 -4.20 -4.85
N LEU A 101 -4.03 -3.58 -4.27
CA LEU A 101 -3.95 -3.34 -2.82
C LEU A 101 -5.08 -2.44 -2.30
N VAL A 102 -5.39 -1.35 -3.00
CA VAL A 102 -6.51 -0.45 -2.63
C VAL A 102 -7.86 -1.17 -2.77
N ALA A 103 -8.04 -1.94 -3.84
CA ALA A 103 -9.25 -2.74 -4.06
C ALA A 103 -9.47 -3.77 -2.94
N GLU A 104 -8.40 -4.47 -2.53
CA GLU A 104 -8.44 -5.43 -1.44
C GLU A 104 -8.83 -4.77 -0.11
N LEU A 105 -8.23 -3.62 0.24
CA LEU A 105 -8.60 -2.88 1.45
C LEU A 105 -10.07 -2.45 1.42
N ARG A 106 -10.55 -1.96 0.28
CA ARG A 106 -11.95 -1.57 0.09
C ARG A 106 -12.89 -2.75 0.23
N GLY A 107 -12.55 -3.90 -0.34
CA GLY A 107 -13.32 -5.15 -0.22
C GLY A 107 -13.44 -5.62 1.23
N ARG A 108 -12.38 -5.46 2.03
CA ARG A 108 -12.38 -5.80 3.46
C ARG A 108 -13.27 -4.87 4.29
N GLU A 109 -13.21 -3.56 4.05
CA GLU A 109 -14.06 -2.59 4.76
C GLU A 109 -15.53 -2.66 4.33
N SER A 110 -15.78 -3.15 3.11
CA SER A 110 -17.12 -3.36 2.55
C SER A 110 -17.66 -4.77 2.80
N GLY A 111 -17.12 -5.52 3.78
CA GLY A 111 -17.41 -6.95 4.02
C GLY A 111 -18.90 -7.33 3.90
N PRO A 112 -19.20 -8.60 3.56
CA PRO A 112 -20.53 -9.02 3.12
C PRO A 112 -21.59 -8.63 4.16
N GLY A 113 -22.52 -7.78 3.75
CA GLY A 113 -23.79 -7.62 4.45
C GLY A 113 -24.57 -8.93 4.46
#